data_AF-A0A517LPN5-F1
#
_entry.id   AF-A0A517LPN5-F1
#
_cell.length_a   1.000
_cell.length_b   1.000
_cell.length_c   1.000
_cell.angle_alpha   90.00
_cell.angle_beta   90.00
_cell.angle_gamma   90.00
#
_symmetry.space_group_name_H-M   'P 1'
#
loop_
_entity.id
_entity.type
_entity.pdbx_description
1 polymer ?
#
loop_
_entity_poly.entity_id
_entity_poly.type
_entity_poly.pdbx_seq_one_letter_code
_entity_poly.pdbx_strand_id
1 'polypeptide(L)'
;MALQTQMRPTNDFYTTYDTRYLPSHDGDAEIQITKHEIKSIKKDTISSTQNAIRIAAQAESTGIEILERLGGQNEILLDAEENLEEADIQMAVAGEKVRKINRLNRSLWGFIRNPFAMIRRAKRIKRIEERKVRLEEAKRERRVGNQVQLIEETAPPIEESEEQIEGDPTMMASRKRAERLKYQFEPDSDDEEVEDEIDKNIEHLHGATIRLKNVGLAINQELESQSTLVRRIVVQVDRNDDQVALNKHRQDRLRRR
;
A
#
# COMPACT_ATOMS: atom_id res chain seq x y z
N MET A 1 -81.03 -4.62 13.53
CA MET A 1 -79.85 -3.74 13.51
C MET A 1 -78.76 -4.40 14.33
N ALA A 2 -77.59 -4.57 13.70
CA ALA A 2 -76.37 -5.10 14.30
C ALA A 2 -75.87 -4.20 15.44
N LEU A 3 -75.02 -4.74 16.32
CA LEU A 3 -73.64 -4.27 16.48
C LEU A 3 -72.81 -5.31 17.25
N GLN A 4 -71.74 -5.74 16.59
CA GLN A 4 -70.64 -6.56 17.11
C GLN A 4 -69.93 -5.85 18.27
N THR A 5 -69.68 -6.58 19.35
CA THR A 5 -68.62 -6.22 20.30
C THR A 5 -67.38 -7.03 19.94
N GLN A 6 -66.31 -6.31 19.59
CA GLN A 6 -65.04 -6.85 19.11
C GLN A 6 -64.33 -7.67 20.20
N MET A 7 -63.74 -8.79 19.78
CA MET A 7 -62.80 -9.58 20.56
C MET A 7 -61.54 -8.76 20.89
N ARG A 8 -61.06 -8.88 22.12
CA ARG A 8 -59.64 -8.64 22.47
C ARG A 8 -58.83 -9.86 22.04
N PRO A 9 -57.72 -9.73 21.29
CA PRO A 9 -56.79 -10.82 21.14
C PRO A 9 -55.93 -10.92 22.41
N THR A 10 -56.07 -12.00 23.16
CA THR A 10 -54.99 -12.48 24.03
C THR A 10 -53.92 -13.05 23.12
N ASN A 11 -52.71 -12.53 23.27
CA ASN A 11 -51.56 -12.89 22.46
C ASN A 11 -51.01 -14.24 22.94
N ASP A 12 -51.70 -15.33 22.61
CA ASP A 12 -51.25 -16.71 22.87
C ASP A 12 -50.28 -17.17 21.78
N PHE A 13 -49.14 -16.49 21.66
CA PHE A 13 -48.06 -16.90 20.74
C PHE A 13 -47.17 -18.03 21.30
N TYR A 14 -47.51 -18.56 22.49
CA TYR A 14 -46.80 -19.64 23.16
C TYR A 14 -47.75 -20.70 23.72
N THR A 15 -48.65 -21.25 22.90
CA THR A 15 -49.24 -22.55 23.25
C THR A 15 -49.37 -23.42 22.01
N THR A 16 -49.08 -24.72 22.18
CA THR A 16 -49.16 -25.84 21.23
C THR A 16 -47.89 -26.27 20.49
N TYR A 17 -46.87 -26.65 21.26
CA TYR A 17 -46.17 -27.90 20.89
C TYR A 17 -47.08 -29.07 21.30
N ASP A 18 -47.80 -29.61 20.32
CA ASP A 18 -48.59 -30.84 20.46
C ASP A 18 -47.62 -32.01 20.70
N THR A 19 -47.45 -32.35 21.98
CA THR A 19 -46.61 -33.43 22.50
C THR A 19 -47.28 -34.81 22.32
N ARG A 20 -47.88 -35.07 21.15
CA ARG A 20 -48.64 -36.31 20.88
C ARG A 20 -48.17 -37.14 19.68
N TYR A 21 -46.95 -36.92 19.20
CA TYR A 21 -46.24 -37.90 18.38
C TYR A 21 -44.76 -37.93 18.78
N LEU A 22 -44.42 -38.88 19.66
CA LEU A 22 -43.04 -39.32 19.88
C LEU A 22 -42.80 -40.61 19.09
N PRO A 23 -41.82 -40.65 18.18
CA PRO A 23 -41.01 -41.83 17.95
C PRO A 23 -39.83 -41.78 18.92
N SER A 24 -39.99 -42.36 20.12
CA SER A 24 -39.03 -42.30 21.23
C SER A 24 -37.84 -43.29 21.13
N HIS A 25 -37.25 -43.43 19.93
CA HIS A 25 -35.94 -44.11 19.80
C HIS A 25 -35.11 -43.59 18.62
N ASP A 26 -35.73 -43.29 17.47
CA ASP A 26 -35.00 -42.80 16.29
C ASP A 26 -34.64 -41.29 16.39
N GLY A 27 -35.50 -40.48 17.00
CA GLY A 27 -35.25 -39.03 17.15
C GLY A 27 -34.08 -38.70 18.09
N ASP A 28 -33.93 -39.44 19.18
CA ASP A 28 -32.81 -39.25 20.12
C ASP A 28 -31.47 -39.68 19.49
N ALA A 29 -31.49 -40.71 18.65
CA ALA A 29 -30.31 -41.15 17.89
C ALA A 29 -29.89 -40.12 16.84
N GLU A 30 -30.84 -39.57 16.07
CA GLU A 30 -30.57 -38.48 15.11
C GLU A 30 -30.03 -37.21 15.79
N ILE A 31 -30.57 -36.85 16.96
CA ILE A 31 -30.08 -35.71 17.75
C ILE A 31 -28.64 -35.95 18.19
N GLN A 32 -28.29 -37.15 18.65
CA GLN A 32 -26.91 -37.48 19.04
C GLN A 32 -25.94 -37.47 17.86
N ILE A 33 -26.35 -37.98 16.69
CA ILE A 33 -25.54 -37.91 15.46
C ILE A 33 -25.28 -36.46 15.07
N THR A 34 -26.34 -35.64 15.05
CA THR A 34 -26.24 -34.21 14.72
C THR A 34 -25.33 -33.47 15.70
N LYS A 35 -25.42 -33.76 17.00
CA LYS A 35 -24.52 -33.19 18.02
C LYS A 35 -23.05 -33.56 17.77
N HIS A 36 -22.77 -34.82 17.46
CA HIS A 36 -21.42 -35.27 17.14
C HIS A 36 -20.87 -34.55 15.90
N GLU A 37 -21.70 -34.40 14.86
CA GLU A 37 -21.34 -33.68 13.64
C GLU A 37 -21.04 -32.21 13.92
N ILE A 38 -21.90 -31.51 14.68
CA ILE A 38 -21.67 -30.12 15.11
C ILE A 38 -20.32 -30.00 15.83
N LYS A 39 -20.05 -30.89 16.80
CA LYS A 39 -18.78 -30.86 17.55
C LYS A 39 -17.57 -31.12 16.65
N SER A 40 -17.70 -32.00 15.65
CA SER A 40 -16.66 -32.22 14.65
C SER A 40 -16.40 -30.95 13.84
N ILE A 41 -17.47 -30.32 13.32
CA ILE A 41 -17.38 -29.09 12.52
C ILE A 41 -16.73 -27.97 13.32
N LYS A 42 -17.07 -27.80 14.61
CA LYS A 42 -16.47 -26.77 15.47
C LYS A 42 -14.96 -26.99 15.65
N LYS A 43 -14.53 -28.23 15.91
CA LYS A 43 -13.10 -28.59 16.01
C LYS A 43 -12.33 -28.33 14.71
N ASP A 44 -12.95 -28.68 13.58
CA ASP A 44 -12.38 -28.42 12.25
C ASP A 44 -12.30 -26.90 11.99
N THR A 45 -13.30 -26.14 12.43
CA THR A 45 -13.34 -24.67 12.34
C THR A 45 -12.23 -24.02 13.15
N ILE A 46 -12.01 -24.46 14.39
CA ILE A 46 -10.88 -23.99 15.22
C ILE A 46 -9.56 -24.24 14.50
N SER A 47 -9.32 -25.48 14.06
CA SER A 47 -8.08 -25.84 13.37
C SER A 47 -7.86 -25.02 12.09
N SER A 48 -8.93 -24.80 11.33
CA SER A 48 -8.93 -23.99 10.11
C SER A 48 -8.62 -22.52 10.40
N THR A 49 -9.28 -21.93 11.40
CA THR A 49 -9.07 -20.52 11.76
C THR A 49 -7.68 -20.27 12.34
N GLN A 50 -7.14 -21.17 13.17
CA GLN A 50 -5.76 -21.12 13.65
C GLN A 50 -4.75 -21.18 12.49
N ASN A 51 -4.95 -22.10 11.54
CA ASN A 51 -4.09 -22.17 10.36
C ASN A 51 -4.20 -20.91 9.49
N ALA A 52 -5.40 -20.36 9.34
CA ALA A 52 -5.61 -19.10 8.62
C ALA A 52 -4.88 -17.93 9.29
N ILE A 53 -4.88 -17.83 10.62
CA ILE A 53 -4.13 -16.79 11.36
C ILE A 53 -2.64 -16.93 11.09
N ARG A 54 -2.12 -18.15 11.16
CA ARG A 54 -0.71 -18.44 10.86
C ARG A 54 -0.33 -18.00 9.44
N ILE A 55 -1.16 -18.35 8.46
CA ILE A 55 -0.95 -17.95 7.06
C ILE A 55 -1.02 -16.43 6.91
N ALA A 56 -1.98 -15.78 7.57
CA ALA A 56 -2.13 -14.34 7.51
C ALA A 56 -0.91 -13.61 8.11
N ALA A 57 -0.39 -14.07 9.26
CA ALA A 57 0.82 -13.54 9.86
C ALA A 57 2.05 -13.73 8.97
N GLN A 58 2.17 -14.91 8.33
CA GLN A 58 3.24 -15.17 7.35
C GLN A 58 3.14 -14.24 6.13
N ALA A 59 1.93 -14.05 5.60
CA ALA A 59 1.68 -13.15 4.49
C ALA A 59 1.96 -11.69 4.86
N GLU A 60 1.64 -11.28 6.09
CA GLU A 60 1.93 -9.95 6.63
C GLU A 60 3.44 -9.70 6.69
N SER A 61 4.19 -10.64 7.28
CA SER A 61 5.66 -10.57 7.32
C SER A 61 6.27 -10.51 5.93
N THR A 62 5.77 -11.31 4.99
CA THR A 62 6.24 -11.28 3.59
C THR A 62 5.93 -9.94 2.92
N GLY A 63 4.74 -9.38 3.17
CA GLY A 63 4.34 -8.09 2.62
C GLY A 63 5.17 -6.92 3.17
N ILE A 64 5.52 -6.96 4.45
CA ILE A 64 6.44 -5.98 5.07
C ILE A 64 7.83 -6.09 4.44
N GLU A 65 8.36 -7.31 4.26
CA GLU A 65 9.65 -7.51 3.58
C GLU A 65 9.64 -6.96 2.14
N ILE A 66 8.52 -7.12 1.42
CA ILE A 66 8.36 -6.53 0.09
C ILE A 66 8.39 -5.00 0.17
N LEU A 67 7.70 -4.39 1.14
CA LEU A 67 7.73 -2.94 1.34
C LEU A 67 9.13 -2.42 1.68
N GLU A 68 9.88 -3.11 2.55
CA GLU A 68 11.27 -2.75 2.86
C GLU A 68 12.15 -2.80 1.60
N ARG A 69 12.02 -3.88 0.82
CA ARG A 69 12.75 -4.03 -0.45
C ARG A 69 12.34 -2.98 -1.49
N LEU A 70 11.07 -2.59 -1.54
CA LEU A 70 10.59 -1.53 -2.43
C LEU A 70 11.13 -0.16 -1.98
N GLY A 71 11.13 0.12 -0.67
CA GLY A 71 11.74 1.32 -0.11
C GLY A 71 13.22 1.46 -0.50
N GLY A 72 14.01 0.41 -0.32
CA GLY A 72 15.43 0.41 -0.72
C GLY A 72 15.63 0.54 -2.23
N GLN A 73 14.76 -0.06 -3.06
CA GLN A 73 14.82 0.11 -4.52
C GLN A 73 14.44 1.53 -4.97
N ASN A 74 13.50 2.17 -4.28
CA ASN A 74 13.09 3.53 -4.59
C ASN A 74 14.27 4.50 -4.47
N GLU A 75 15.09 4.39 -3.42
CA GLU A 75 16.30 5.21 -3.27
C GLU A 75 17.27 5.03 -4.45
N ILE A 76 17.53 3.79 -4.86
CA ILE A 76 18.41 3.49 -5.99
C ILE A 76 17.87 4.11 -7.29
N LEU A 77 16.56 4.02 -7.53
CA LEU A 77 15.93 4.61 -8.71
C LEU A 77 15.98 6.14 -8.67
N LEU A 78 15.75 6.76 -7.50
CA LEU A 78 15.81 8.20 -7.31
C LEU A 78 17.24 8.74 -7.49
N ASP A 79 18.24 7.98 -7.05
CA ASP A 79 19.67 8.27 -7.28
C ASP A 79 20.04 8.10 -8.76
N ALA A 80 19.50 7.08 -9.43
CA ALA A 80 19.70 6.89 -10.85
C ALA A 80 19.10 8.05 -11.67
N GLU A 81 17.88 8.50 -11.35
CA GLU A 81 17.24 9.68 -11.96
C GLU A 81 18.10 10.94 -11.76
N GLU A 82 18.60 11.16 -10.54
CA GLU A 82 19.46 12.30 -10.23
C GLU A 82 20.77 12.28 -11.04
N ASN A 83 21.44 11.13 -11.09
CA ASN A 83 22.69 10.96 -11.83
C ASN A 83 22.48 11.12 -13.34
N LEU A 84 21.36 10.65 -13.88
CA LEU A 84 21.01 10.82 -15.30
C LEU A 84 20.71 12.28 -15.64
N GLU A 85 20.00 12.99 -14.76
CA GLU A 85 19.78 14.43 -14.95
C GLU A 85 21.09 15.21 -14.88
N GLU A 86 21.98 14.88 -13.95
CA GLU A 86 23.30 15.48 -13.87
C GLU A 86 24.11 15.22 -15.13
N ALA A 87 24.14 13.97 -15.60
CA ALA A 87 24.81 13.60 -16.84
C ALA A 87 24.23 14.37 -18.04
N ASP A 88 22.91 14.54 -18.12
CA ASP A 88 22.26 15.30 -19.19
C ASP A 88 22.68 16.78 -19.18
N ILE A 89 22.74 17.40 -17.99
CA ILE A 89 23.27 18.75 -17.82
C ILE A 89 24.73 18.84 -18.26
N GLN A 90 25.57 17.88 -17.86
CA GLN A 90 26.98 17.84 -18.23
C GLN A 90 27.15 17.67 -19.75
N MET A 91 26.34 16.84 -20.39
CA MET A 91 26.33 16.66 -21.86
C MET A 91 25.88 17.93 -22.58
N ALA A 92 24.89 18.65 -22.05
CA ALA A 92 24.48 19.94 -22.60
C ALA A 92 25.61 20.98 -22.50
N VAL A 93 26.33 21.03 -21.38
CA VAL A 93 27.51 21.89 -21.20
C VAL A 93 28.64 21.50 -22.15
N ALA A 94 28.94 20.20 -22.28
CA ALA A 94 29.96 19.69 -23.19
C ALA A 94 29.64 20.07 -24.64
N GLY A 95 28.38 19.93 -25.06
CA GLY A 95 27.90 20.37 -26.37
C GLY A 95 28.14 21.86 -26.63
N GLU A 96 27.89 22.73 -25.65
CA GLU A 96 28.21 24.17 -25.77
C GLU A 96 29.72 24.46 -25.81
N LYS A 97 30.55 23.73 -25.05
CA LYS A 97 32.01 23.82 -25.11
C LYS A 97 32.54 23.42 -26.49
N VAL A 98 32.06 22.32 -27.05
CA VAL A 98 32.41 21.84 -28.39
C VAL A 98 31.98 22.85 -29.47
N ARG A 99 30.77 23.44 -29.36
CA ARG A 99 30.34 24.53 -30.26
C ARG A 99 31.22 25.77 -30.15
N LYS A 100 31.68 26.12 -28.93
CA LYS A 100 32.63 27.22 -28.71
C LYS A 100 33.95 26.94 -29.39
N ILE A 101 34.52 25.74 -29.23
CA ILE A 101 35.77 25.33 -29.90
C ILE A 101 35.62 25.39 -31.41
N ASN A 102 34.55 24.82 -31.97
CA ASN A 102 34.31 24.85 -33.42
C ASN A 102 34.20 26.29 -33.96
N ARG A 103 33.61 27.20 -33.18
CA ARG A 103 33.56 28.62 -33.53
C ARG A 103 34.95 29.29 -33.46
N LEU A 104 35.76 28.95 -32.46
CA LEU A 104 37.12 29.47 -32.33
C LEU A 104 38.04 28.95 -33.45
N ASN A 105 37.87 27.69 -33.87
CA ASN A 105 38.64 27.07 -34.94
C ASN A 105 38.21 27.55 -36.34
N ARG A 106 36.96 28.04 -36.49
CA ARG A 106 36.51 28.67 -37.74
C ARG A 106 37.12 30.08 -37.83
N SER A 107 38.35 30.12 -38.37
CA SER A 107 39.14 31.22 -38.93
C SER A 107 38.68 32.66 -38.61
N LEU A 108 39.63 33.49 -38.15
CA LEU A 108 39.54 34.91 -37.81
C LEU A 108 38.98 35.83 -38.92
N TRP A 109 38.46 35.31 -40.02
CA TRP A 109 37.94 36.08 -41.16
C TRP A 109 36.40 36.11 -41.23
N GLY A 110 35.71 35.38 -40.33
CA GLY A 110 34.24 35.34 -40.24
C GLY A 110 33.64 36.28 -39.18
N PHE A 111 33.98 37.57 -39.18
CA PHE A 111 33.60 38.56 -38.14
C PHE A 111 32.13 39.02 -38.13
N ILE A 112 31.23 38.42 -38.91
CA ILE A 112 29.80 38.82 -38.87
C ILE A 112 29.14 38.21 -37.63
N ARG A 113 29.11 39.00 -36.55
CA ARG A 113 28.51 38.69 -35.26
C ARG A 113 26.98 38.67 -35.39
N ASN A 114 26.40 37.53 -35.81
CA ASN A 114 24.95 37.37 -35.88
C ASN A 114 24.30 37.52 -34.48
N PRO A 115 23.47 38.56 -34.23
CA PRO A 115 22.89 38.84 -32.92
C PRO A 115 21.88 37.75 -32.51
N PHE A 116 21.13 37.17 -33.44
CA PHE A 116 20.17 36.10 -33.17
C PHE A 116 20.86 34.80 -32.74
N ALA A 117 22.06 34.52 -33.27
CA ALA A 117 22.85 33.36 -32.83
C ALA A 117 23.38 33.54 -31.40
N MET A 118 23.73 34.77 -31.02
CA MET A 118 24.18 35.13 -29.67
C MET A 118 23.03 35.03 -28.66
N ILE A 119 21.86 35.59 -28.97
CA ILE A 119 20.66 35.52 -28.13
C ILE A 119 20.25 34.07 -27.90
N ARG A 120 20.22 33.24 -28.96
CA ARG A 120 19.91 31.80 -28.84
C ARG A 120 20.90 31.07 -27.94
N ARG A 121 22.18 31.43 -27.97
CA ARG A 121 23.20 30.84 -27.09
C ARG A 121 23.00 31.27 -25.64
N ALA A 122 22.79 32.56 -25.39
CA ALA A 122 22.52 33.07 -24.04
C ALA A 122 21.31 32.36 -23.42
N LYS A 123 20.22 32.20 -24.19
CA LYS A 123 19.04 31.42 -23.76
C LYS A 123 19.38 29.95 -23.46
N ARG A 124 20.24 29.29 -24.24
CA ARG A 124 20.65 27.90 -23.95
C ARG A 124 21.48 27.78 -22.68
N ILE A 125 22.44 28.68 -22.48
CA ILE A 125 23.28 28.71 -21.28
C ILE A 125 22.41 28.96 -20.04
N LYS A 126 21.52 29.96 -20.11
CA LYS A 126 20.59 30.26 -19.02
C LYS A 126 19.73 29.05 -18.66
N ARG A 127 19.18 28.34 -19.65
CA ARG A 127 18.40 27.10 -19.39
C ARG A 127 19.23 25.98 -18.74
N ILE A 128 20.50 25.83 -19.10
CA ILE A 128 21.38 24.83 -18.47
C ILE A 128 21.65 25.21 -17.02
N GLU A 129 21.88 26.49 -16.75
CA GLU A 129 22.11 27.03 -15.41
C GLU A 129 20.85 26.91 -14.53
N GLU A 130 19.68 27.26 -15.05
CA GLU A 130 18.38 27.05 -14.39
C GLU A 130 18.12 25.57 -14.07
N ARG A 131 18.57 24.64 -14.91
CA ARG A 131 18.47 23.20 -14.62
C ARG A 131 19.43 22.76 -13.53
N LYS A 132 20.66 23.27 -13.53
CA LYS A 132 21.64 23.00 -12.47
C LYS A 132 21.15 23.44 -11.11
N VAL A 133 20.67 24.69 -11.03
CA VAL A 133 20.16 25.26 -9.79
C VAL A 133 19.00 24.42 -9.26
N ARG A 134 18.03 24.07 -10.12
CA ARG A 134 16.91 23.20 -9.74
C ARG A 134 17.35 21.82 -9.25
N LEU A 135 18.33 21.20 -9.91
CA LEU A 135 18.86 19.91 -9.48
C LEU A 135 19.54 20.04 -8.11
N GLU A 136 20.34 21.08 -7.89
CA GLU A 136 20.98 21.34 -6.59
C GLU A 136 19.97 21.62 -5.48
N GLU A 137 18.91 22.36 -5.78
CA GLU A 137 17.79 22.61 -4.85
C GLU A 137 17.11 21.29 -4.47
N ALA A 138 16.75 20.46 -5.45
CA ALA A 138 16.15 19.14 -5.21
C ALA A 138 17.07 18.24 -4.37
N LYS A 139 18.38 18.24 -4.63
CA LYS A 139 19.37 17.51 -3.81
C LYS A 139 19.40 18.01 -2.37
N ARG A 140 19.31 19.33 -2.15
CA ARG A 140 19.28 19.92 -0.80
C ARG A 140 17.99 19.56 -0.08
N GLU A 141 16.86 19.69 -0.74
CA GLU A 141 15.55 19.34 -0.17
C GLU A 141 15.52 17.88 0.27
N ARG A 142 16.04 16.95 -0.53
CA ARG A 142 16.16 15.53 -0.14
C ARG A 142 17.06 15.32 1.08
N ARG A 143 18.23 15.98 1.12
CA ARG A 143 19.14 15.87 2.27
C ARG A 143 18.51 16.40 3.56
N VAL A 144 17.80 17.53 3.47
CA VAL A 144 17.09 18.12 4.62
C VAL A 144 15.93 17.22 5.03
N GLY A 145 15.15 16.70 4.08
CA GLY A 145 14.07 15.75 4.34
C GLY A 145 14.56 14.50 5.09
N ASN A 146 15.64 13.88 4.61
CA ASN A 146 16.24 12.71 5.26
C ASN A 146 16.78 13.04 6.66
N GLN A 147 17.33 14.25 6.86
CA GLN A 147 17.83 14.67 8.18
C GLN A 147 16.69 14.94 9.16
N VAL A 148 15.57 15.50 8.70
CA VAL A 148 14.38 15.75 9.53
C VAL A 148 13.73 14.42 9.95
N GLN A 149 13.57 13.48 9.03
CA GLN A 149 13.05 12.14 9.35
C GLN A 149 13.92 11.40 10.37
N LEU A 150 15.24 11.49 10.26
CA LEU A 150 16.16 10.87 11.22
C LEU A 150 16.02 11.47 12.64
N ILE A 151 15.78 12.78 12.73
CA ILE A 151 15.57 13.50 14.00
C ILE A 151 14.20 13.16 14.61
N GLU A 152 13.17 13.00 13.77
CA GLU A 152 11.82 12.59 14.17
C GLU A 152 11.81 11.12 14.65
N GLU A 153 12.54 10.22 14.00
CA GLU A 153 12.72 8.83 14.46
C GLU A 153 13.55 8.72 15.76
N THR A 154 14.44 9.67 16.06
CA THR A 154 15.22 9.70 17.31
C THR A 154 14.57 10.46 18.46
N ALA A 155 13.44 11.13 18.22
CA ALA A 155 12.66 11.82 19.23
C ALA A 155 11.25 11.21 19.28
N PRO A 156 10.93 10.30 20.21
CA PRO A 156 9.56 9.82 20.33
C PRO A 156 8.66 11.00 20.77
N PRO A 157 7.55 11.28 20.08
CA PRO A 157 6.40 11.90 20.73
C PRO A 157 5.81 10.81 21.63
N ILE A 158 6.17 10.88 22.91
CA ILE A 158 5.35 10.32 23.97
C ILE A 158 4.10 11.21 24.00
N GLU A 159 2.90 10.62 24.04
CA GLU A 159 1.58 11.27 24.16
C GLU A 159 0.86 11.58 22.83
N GLU A 160 0.07 10.62 22.34
CA GLU A 160 -1.32 10.79 21.88
C GLU A 160 -1.76 9.60 21.00
N SER A 161 -2.02 8.45 21.62
CA SER A 161 -2.79 7.38 20.95
C SER A 161 -3.53 6.50 21.96
N GLU A 162 -4.18 7.11 22.96
CA GLU A 162 -5.11 6.41 23.86
C GLU A 162 -6.56 6.91 23.79
N GLU A 163 -6.85 7.99 23.05
CA GLU A 163 -8.23 8.50 22.90
C GLU A 163 -8.75 8.30 21.48
N GLN A 164 -9.25 7.10 21.16
CA GLN A 164 -10.28 6.91 20.11
C GLN A 164 -10.76 5.46 19.99
N ILE A 165 -11.29 4.88 21.08
CA ILE A 165 -12.27 3.78 20.98
C ILE A 165 -13.39 4.06 21.99
N GLU A 166 -14.14 5.14 21.77
CA GLU A 166 -15.39 5.40 22.46
C GLU A 166 -16.52 4.62 21.76
N GLY A 167 -16.58 3.33 22.05
CA GLY A 167 -17.72 2.48 21.74
C GLY A 167 -17.98 1.62 22.98
N ASP A 168 -19.14 1.80 23.60
CA ASP A 168 -19.52 1.11 24.84
C ASP A 168 -19.31 -0.42 24.71
N PRO A 169 -18.28 -0.99 25.38
CA PRO A 169 -17.94 -2.41 25.26
C PRO A 169 -19.09 -3.33 25.66
N THR A 170 -19.99 -2.85 26.50
CA THR A 170 -21.09 -3.63 27.07
C THR A 170 -22.22 -3.89 26.06
N MET A 171 -22.47 -2.96 25.14
CA MET A 171 -23.49 -3.11 24.11
C MET A 171 -23.06 -4.06 22.98
N MET A 172 -21.78 -4.04 22.59
CA MET A 172 -21.23 -4.98 21.60
C MET A 172 -21.19 -6.41 22.14
N ALA A 173 -20.77 -6.60 23.39
CA ALA A 173 -20.75 -7.92 24.04
C ALA A 173 -22.15 -8.54 24.16
N SER A 174 -23.18 -7.72 24.40
CA SER A 174 -24.57 -8.17 24.51
C SER A 174 -25.15 -8.65 23.17
N ARG A 175 -24.80 -7.97 22.06
CA ARG A 175 -25.20 -8.41 20.71
C ARG A 175 -24.47 -9.69 20.28
N LYS A 176 -23.16 -9.79 20.55
CA LYS A 176 -22.36 -11.01 20.29
C LYS A 176 -22.95 -12.22 21.02
N ARG A 177 -23.35 -12.06 22.29
CA ARG A 177 -24.05 -13.11 23.07
C ARG A 177 -25.39 -13.52 22.46
N ALA A 178 -26.19 -12.58 21.97
CA ALA A 178 -27.48 -12.90 21.36
C ALA A 178 -27.34 -13.68 20.03
N GLU A 179 -26.29 -13.39 19.24
CA GLU A 179 -26.00 -14.13 18.00
C GLU A 179 -25.45 -15.53 18.28
N ARG A 180 -24.69 -15.72 19.37
CA ARG A 180 -24.16 -17.02 19.83
C ARG A 180 -25.25 -18.01 20.26
N LEU A 181 -26.32 -17.51 20.89
CA LEU A 181 -27.47 -18.34 21.27
C LEU A 181 -28.13 -19.05 20.07
N LYS A 182 -27.91 -18.56 18.84
CA LYS A 182 -28.41 -19.19 17.61
C LYS A 182 -27.66 -20.47 17.24
N TYR A 183 -26.41 -20.61 17.69
CA TYR A 183 -25.53 -21.74 17.36
C TYR A 183 -25.29 -22.70 18.54
N GLN A 184 -25.87 -22.43 19.71
CA GLN A 184 -25.87 -23.32 20.88
C GLN A 184 -27.06 -24.27 20.85
N PHE A 185 -26.80 -25.58 20.86
CA PHE A 185 -27.84 -26.63 20.90
C PHE A 185 -28.12 -27.09 22.34
N GLU A 186 -27.10 -27.16 23.20
CA GLU A 186 -27.21 -27.35 24.66
C GLU A 186 -26.14 -26.47 25.34
N PRO A 187 -26.48 -25.67 26.37
CA PRO A 187 -25.52 -24.81 27.07
C PRO A 187 -24.67 -25.65 28.03
N ASP A 188 -23.82 -26.52 27.49
CA ASP A 188 -22.75 -27.15 28.24
C ASP A 188 -21.52 -26.23 28.23
N SER A 189 -20.81 -26.14 29.36
CA SER A 189 -19.63 -25.27 29.54
C SER A 189 -18.54 -25.48 28.49
N ASP A 190 -18.40 -26.72 27.99
CA ASP A 190 -17.39 -27.08 27.00
C ASP A 190 -17.73 -26.53 25.60
N ASP A 191 -19.03 -26.37 25.27
CA ASP A 191 -19.46 -25.82 23.97
C ASP A 191 -19.30 -24.28 23.94
N GLU A 192 -19.50 -23.63 25.09
CA GLU A 192 -19.23 -22.19 25.26
C GLU A 192 -17.76 -21.83 25.05
N GLU A 193 -16.83 -22.62 25.60
CA GLU A 193 -15.40 -22.39 25.45
C GLU A 193 -14.94 -22.52 23.99
N VAL A 194 -15.49 -23.50 23.26
CA VAL A 194 -15.19 -23.73 21.84
C VAL A 194 -15.68 -22.56 20.97
N GLU A 195 -16.90 -22.08 21.18
CA GLU A 195 -17.42 -20.92 20.45
C GLU A 195 -16.66 -19.63 20.80
N ASP A 196 -16.23 -19.47 22.06
CA ASP A 196 -15.37 -18.38 22.46
C ASP A 196 -14.03 -18.36 21.72
N GLU A 197 -13.42 -19.53 21.51
CA GLU A 197 -12.18 -19.65 20.74
C GLU A 197 -12.41 -19.32 19.25
N ILE A 198 -13.49 -19.84 18.65
CA ILE A 198 -13.84 -19.57 17.25
C ILE A 198 -14.03 -18.07 17.03
N ASP A 199 -14.79 -17.40 17.89
CA ASP A 199 -15.03 -15.96 17.81
C ASP A 199 -13.75 -15.13 17.95
N LYS A 200 -12.87 -15.49 18.89
CA LYS A 200 -11.56 -14.84 19.06
C LYS A 200 -10.71 -15.01 17.81
N ASN A 201 -10.67 -16.22 17.26
CA ASN A 201 -9.90 -16.50 16.05
C ASN A 201 -10.46 -15.72 14.85
N ILE A 202 -11.77 -15.61 14.70
CA ILE A 202 -12.41 -14.81 13.64
C ILE A 202 -12.07 -13.33 13.79
N GLU A 203 -12.07 -12.80 15.01
CA GLU A 203 -11.69 -11.41 15.28
C GLU A 203 -10.22 -11.14 14.93
N HIS A 204 -9.32 -12.05 15.30
CA HIS A 204 -7.91 -11.99 14.90
C HIS A 204 -7.75 -12.05 13.38
N LEU A 205 -8.49 -12.92 12.69
CA LEU A 205 -8.49 -13.02 11.22
C LEU A 205 -9.01 -11.74 10.56
N HIS A 206 -10.06 -11.14 11.10
CA HIS A 206 -10.58 -9.87 10.61
C HIS A 206 -9.53 -8.76 10.73
N GLY A 207 -8.88 -8.64 11.89
CA GLY A 207 -7.77 -7.70 12.10
C GLY A 207 -6.59 -7.96 11.15
N ALA A 208 -6.19 -9.22 10.97
CA ALA A 208 -5.13 -9.59 10.05
C ALA A 208 -5.48 -9.25 8.59
N THR A 209 -6.75 -9.43 8.19
CA THR A 209 -7.22 -9.08 6.84
C THR A 209 -7.13 -7.57 6.58
N ILE A 210 -7.45 -6.74 7.58
CA ILE A 210 -7.28 -5.28 7.47
C ILE A 210 -5.80 -4.91 7.31
N ARG A 211 -4.91 -5.49 8.12
CA ARG A 211 -3.46 -5.24 8.00
C ARG A 211 -2.92 -5.68 6.65
N LEU A 212 -3.28 -6.87 6.17
CA LEU A 212 -2.92 -7.36 4.85
C LEU A 212 -3.46 -6.46 3.73
N LYS A 213 -4.68 -5.94 3.84
CA LYS A 213 -5.23 -4.97 2.89
C LYS A 213 -4.40 -3.69 2.89
N ASN A 214 -4.04 -3.15 4.05
CA ASN A 214 -3.24 -1.93 4.15
C ASN A 214 -1.84 -2.13 3.56
N VAL A 215 -1.18 -3.25 3.87
CA VAL A 215 0.10 -3.64 3.28
C VAL A 215 -0.03 -3.77 1.76
N GLY A 216 -1.06 -4.45 1.27
CA GLY A 216 -1.33 -4.58 -0.16
C GLY A 216 -1.57 -3.23 -0.86
N LEU A 217 -2.29 -2.30 -0.24
CA LEU A 217 -2.49 -0.95 -0.77
C LEU A 217 -1.17 -0.15 -0.81
N ALA A 218 -0.37 -0.21 0.25
CA ALA A 218 0.94 0.43 0.31
C ALA A 218 1.87 -0.11 -0.77
N ILE A 219 1.91 -1.44 -0.95
CA ILE A 219 2.69 -2.08 -2.02
C ILE A 219 2.25 -1.56 -3.40
N ASN A 220 0.94 -1.51 -3.65
CA ASN A 220 0.44 -1.02 -4.95
C ASN A 220 0.79 0.44 -5.20
N GLN A 221 0.63 1.32 -4.21
CA GLN A 221 0.98 2.73 -4.34
C GLN A 221 2.48 2.91 -4.63
N GLU A 222 3.34 2.16 -3.93
CA GLU A 222 4.78 2.21 -4.16
C GLU A 222 5.15 1.68 -5.55
N LEU A 223 4.53 0.57 -5.99
CA LEU A 223 4.71 0.05 -7.34
C LEU A 223 4.28 1.04 -8.43
N GLU A 224 3.17 1.75 -8.25
CA GLU A 224 2.72 2.79 -9.19
C GLU A 224 3.69 3.99 -9.25
N SER A 225 4.19 4.42 -8.09
CA SER A 225 5.20 5.47 -7.96
C SER A 225 6.49 5.08 -8.68
N GLN A 226 7.03 3.89 -8.37
CA GLN A 226 8.22 3.35 -9.00
C GLN A 226 8.02 3.13 -10.50
N SER A 227 6.86 2.64 -10.93
CA SER A 227 6.55 2.48 -12.36
C SER A 227 6.64 3.80 -13.12
N THR A 228 6.15 4.88 -12.51
CA THR A 228 6.22 6.21 -13.10
C THR A 228 7.63 6.77 -13.09
N LEU A 229 8.39 6.55 -12.02
CA LEU A 229 9.81 6.89 -11.92
C LEU A 229 10.65 6.16 -12.99
N VAL A 230 10.47 4.85 -13.14
CA VAL A 230 11.13 4.04 -14.17
C VAL A 230 10.81 4.57 -15.57
N ARG A 231 9.55 4.92 -15.87
CA ARG A 231 9.19 5.54 -17.14
C ARG A 231 9.96 6.85 -17.39
N ARG A 232 10.13 7.70 -16.37
CA ARG A 232 10.94 8.93 -16.51
C ARG A 232 12.41 8.62 -16.73
N ILE A 233 12.96 7.68 -15.97
CA ILE A 233 14.36 7.22 -16.10
C ILE A 233 14.62 6.74 -17.53
N VAL A 234 13.77 5.87 -18.09
CA VAL A 234 13.92 5.37 -19.47
C VAL A 234 13.98 6.53 -20.47
N VAL A 235 13.06 7.48 -20.38
CA VAL A 235 13.06 8.67 -21.26
C VAL A 235 14.32 9.52 -21.08
N GLN A 236 14.84 9.64 -19.86
CA GLN A 236 16.08 10.36 -19.60
C GLN A 236 17.31 9.63 -20.14
N VAL A 237 17.37 8.30 -20.00
CA VAL A 237 18.43 7.45 -20.56
C VAL A 237 18.49 7.62 -22.08
N ASP A 238 17.36 7.49 -22.78
CA ASP A 238 17.29 7.64 -24.24
C ASP A 238 17.81 9.01 -24.69
N ARG A 239 17.37 10.08 -24.00
CA ARG A 239 17.84 11.44 -24.28
C ARG A 239 19.34 11.61 -24.00
N ASN A 240 19.84 10.99 -22.94
CA ASN A 240 21.25 11.06 -22.58
C ASN A 240 22.10 10.36 -23.65
N ASP A 241 21.70 9.16 -24.08
CA ASP A 241 22.38 8.40 -25.13
C ASP A 241 22.43 9.19 -26.45
N ASP A 242 21.29 9.75 -26.88
CA ASP A 242 21.22 10.64 -28.04
C ASP A 242 22.21 11.82 -27.93
N GLN A 243 22.31 12.44 -26.75
CA GLN A 243 23.23 13.55 -26.53
C GLN A 243 24.69 13.11 -26.53
N VAL A 244 25.01 11.96 -25.95
CA VAL A 244 26.34 11.35 -25.96
C VAL A 244 26.76 11.07 -27.40
N ALA A 245 25.92 10.40 -28.18
CA ALA A 245 26.17 10.11 -29.59
C ALA A 245 26.40 11.39 -30.39
N LEU A 246 25.54 12.41 -30.23
CA LEU A 246 25.70 13.70 -30.90
C LEU A 246 26.99 14.43 -30.51
N ASN A 247 27.35 14.40 -29.22
CA ASN A 247 28.57 15.04 -28.74
C ASN A 247 29.81 14.31 -29.25
N LYS A 248 29.80 12.98 -29.25
CA LYS A 248 30.87 12.14 -29.83
C LYS A 248 31.06 12.44 -31.31
N HIS A 249 29.99 12.44 -32.11
CA HIS A 249 30.08 12.82 -33.52
C HIS A 249 30.63 14.23 -33.74
N ARG A 250 30.24 15.20 -32.90
CA ARG A 250 30.80 16.57 -33.00
C ARG A 250 32.29 16.61 -32.65
N GLN A 251 32.72 15.86 -31.64
CA GLN A 251 34.12 15.75 -31.26
C GLN A 251 34.94 15.06 -32.36
N ASP A 252 34.46 13.97 -32.94
CA ASP A 252 35.15 13.27 -34.03
C ASP A 252 35.37 14.17 -35.25
N ARG A 253 34.37 14.98 -35.61
CA ARG A 253 34.54 15.98 -36.67
C ARG A 253 35.56 17.08 -36.33
N LEU A 254 35.74 17.40 -35.06
CA LEU A 254 36.78 18.33 -34.63
C LEU A 254 38.16 17.69 -34.69
N ARG A 255 38.28 16.40 -34.36
CA ARG A 255 39.56 15.66 -34.40
C ARG A 255 40.05 15.39 -35.83
N ARG A 256 39.14 15.22 -36.79
CA ARG A 256 39.47 14.98 -38.21
C ARG A 256 39.80 16.26 -39.00
N ARG A 257 39.76 17.43 -38.38
CA ARG A 257 40.09 18.73 -38.99
C ARG A 257 41.41 19.23 -38.45
#